data_AF-A0A8J2PXP4-F1
#
_entry.id   AF-A0A8J2PXP4-F1
#
_cell.length_a   1.000
_cell.length_b   1.000
_cell.length_c   1.000
_cell.angle_alpha   90.00
_cell.angle_beta   90.00
_cell.angle_gamma   90.00
#
_symmetry.space_group_name_H-M   'P 1'
#
loop_
_entity.id
_entity.type
_entity.pdbx_description
1 polymer ?
#
loop_
_entity_poly.entity_id
_entity_poly.type
_entity_poly.pdbx_seq_one_letter_code
_entity_poly.pdbx_strand_id
1 'polypeptide(L)'
;DEIFQWLSATVHIVVVDVNEYSPTFLEPSYVKQVDEGRLYDQILRVEATDRDCTAKFGDICKYEILTLDQPFLIDNDGLKAWFAGKNSGWTAADPTPT
;
A
#
# COMPACT_ATOMS: atom_id res chain seq x y z
N ASP A 1 24.75 -24.23 -59.76
CA ASP A 1 24.31 -24.63 -58.41
C ASP A 1 24.37 -23.44 -57.48
N GLU A 2 23.22 -22.86 -57.17
CA GLU A 2 23.12 -21.74 -56.22
C GLU A 2 23.06 -22.27 -54.79
N ILE A 3 23.98 -21.79 -53.95
CA ILE A 3 24.04 -22.13 -52.53
C ILE A 3 23.00 -21.25 -51.81
N PHE A 4 21.91 -21.85 -51.36
CA PHE A 4 20.96 -21.18 -50.46
C PHE A 4 21.58 -21.03 -49.07
N GLN A 5 22.14 -19.84 -48.81
CA GLN A 5 22.61 -19.46 -47.47
C GLN A 5 21.40 -18.98 -46.65
N TRP A 6 21.05 -19.71 -45.59
CA TRP A 6 20.06 -19.25 -44.62
C TRP A 6 20.71 -18.23 -43.67
N LEU A 7 20.11 -17.06 -43.55
CA LEU A 7 20.50 -16.05 -42.57
C LEU A 7 19.80 -16.36 -41.24
N SER A 8 20.58 -16.53 -40.17
CA SER A 8 20.05 -16.59 -38.81
C SER A 8 20.19 -15.21 -38.15
N ALA A 9 19.19 -14.84 -37.35
CA ALA A 9 19.21 -13.64 -36.53
C ALA A 9 18.85 -14.00 -35.10
N THR A 10 19.56 -13.41 -34.14
CA THR A 10 19.28 -13.59 -32.72
C THR A 10 18.32 -12.50 -32.26
N VAL A 11 17.21 -12.91 -31.66
CA VAL A 11 16.23 -12.02 -31.05
C VAL A 11 16.37 -12.12 -29.54
N HIS A 12 16.52 -10.97 -28.88
CA HIS A 12 16.47 -10.87 -27.43
C HIS A 12 15.08 -10.39 -27.02
N ILE A 13 14.33 -11.26 -26.35
CA ILE A 13 13.02 -10.92 -25.79
C ILE A 13 13.23 -10.59 -24.32
N VAL A 14 12.77 -9.41 -23.90
CA VAL A 14 12.73 -9.00 -22.50
C VAL A 14 11.27 -8.94 -22.08
N VAL A 15 10.92 -9.68 -21.03
CA VAL A 15 9.61 -9.58 -20.40
C VAL A 15 9.71 -8.51 -19.32
N VAL A 16 8.89 -7.47 -19.47
CA VAL A 16 8.78 -6.39 -18.48
C VAL A 16 7.67 -6.77 -17.51
N ASP A 17 7.98 -6.64 -16.23
CA ASP A 17 7.01 -6.89 -15.17
C ASP A 17 5.95 -5.79 -15.10
N VAL A 18 4.74 -6.17 -14.69
CA VAL A 18 3.60 -5.26 -14.57
C VAL A 18 3.01 -5.38 -13.17
N ASN A 19 2.42 -4.30 -12.69
CA ASN A 19 1.68 -4.30 -11.44
C ASN A 19 0.32 -4.98 -11.67
N GLU A 20 0.15 -6.21 -11.18
CA GLU A 20 -1.06 -7.00 -11.41
C GLU A 20 -2.05 -6.90 -10.24
N TYR A 21 -1.57 -6.65 -9.03
CA TYR A 21 -2.38 -6.63 -7.82
C TYR A 21 -2.44 -5.24 -7.21
N SER A 22 -3.30 -5.09 -6.21
CA SER A 22 -3.33 -3.87 -5.40
C SER A 22 -3.18 -4.29 -3.95
N PRO A 23 -2.58 -3.43 -3.11
CA PRO A 23 -2.44 -3.72 -1.71
C PRO A 23 -3.77 -4.04 -1.04
N THR A 24 -3.79 -5.08 -0.23
CA THR A 24 -4.97 -5.43 0.58
C THR A 24 -4.62 -5.36 2.05
N PHE A 25 -5.45 -4.68 2.85
CA PHE A 25 -5.34 -4.71 4.29
C PHE A 25 -5.45 -6.13 4.85
N LEU A 26 -4.71 -6.42 5.92
CA LEU A 26 -4.76 -7.71 6.60
C LEU A 26 -6.11 -7.94 7.29
N GLU A 27 -6.69 -6.88 7.87
CA GLU A 27 -7.97 -6.93 8.55
C GLU A 27 -9.02 -6.10 7.80
N PRO A 28 -10.28 -6.57 7.75
CA PRO A 28 -11.37 -5.83 7.11
C PRO A 28 -11.76 -4.57 7.90
N SER A 29 -11.38 -4.48 9.18
CA SER A 29 -11.63 -3.31 10.02
C SER A 29 -10.64 -3.22 11.17
N TYR A 30 -10.13 -2.02 11.44
CA TYR A 30 -9.27 -1.72 12.59
C TYR A 30 -10.02 -0.81 13.56
N VAL A 31 -10.23 -1.27 14.80
CA VAL A 31 -10.98 -0.53 15.83
C VAL A 31 -10.14 -0.38 17.09
N LYS A 32 -10.06 0.85 17.60
CA LYS A 32 -9.38 1.17 18.86
C LYS A 32 -10.17 2.21 19.64
N GLN A 33 -10.34 1.98 20.93
CA GLN A 33 -10.87 2.98 21.86
C GLN A 33 -9.73 3.81 22.44
N VAL A 34 -9.95 5.11 22.56
CA VAL A 34 -9.00 6.09 23.08
C VAL A 34 -9.69 7.01 24.09
N ASP A 35 -8.91 7.55 25.02
CA ASP A 35 -9.38 8.47 26.05
C ASP A 35 -9.35 9.90 25.51
N GLU A 36 -10.44 10.65 25.68
CA GLU A 36 -10.49 12.07 25.33
C GLU A 36 -9.47 12.87 26.16
N GLY A 37 -8.87 13.90 25.56
CA GLY A 37 -7.90 14.77 26.23
C GLY A 37 -6.51 14.17 26.43
N ARG A 38 -6.26 12.95 25.94
CA ARG A 38 -4.95 12.30 25.95
C ARG A 38 -4.27 12.35 24.58
N LEU A 39 -2.95 12.55 24.59
CA LEU A 39 -2.09 12.41 23.43
C LEU A 39 -1.53 10.99 23.36
N TYR A 40 -1.51 10.42 22.15
CA TYR A 40 -0.99 9.09 21.90
C TYR A 40 0.08 9.16 20.81
N ASP A 41 1.26 8.59 21.10
CA ASP A 41 2.34 8.49 20.10
C ASP A 41 1.99 7.50 18.97
N GLN A 42 1.18 6.48 19.29
CA GLN A 42 0.64 5.51 18.36
C GLN A 42 -0.67 4.93 18.93
N ILE A 43 -1.71 4.85 18.09
CA ILE A 43 -3.03 4.35 18.51
C ILE A 43 -3.25 2.94 17.99
N LEU A 44 -3.02 2.74 16.69
CA LEU A 44 -3.13 1.44 16.03
C LEU A 44 -2.16 1.38 14.86
N ARG A 45 -1.75 0.17 14.50
CA ARG A 45 -0.98 -0.10 13.30
C ARG A 45 -1.90 -0.83 12.32
N VAL A 46 -2.07 -0.27 11.14
CA VAL A 46 -2.68 -0.98 10.01
C VAL A 46 -1.57 -1.64 9.22
N GLU A 47 -1.88 -2.77 8.60
CA GLU A 47 -0.94 -3.51 7.77
C GLU A 47 -1.66 -3.95 6.51
N ALA A 48 -0.97 -3.84 5.38
CA ALA A 48 -1.44 -4.33 4.10
C ALA A 48 -0.35 -5.13 3.41
N THR A 49 -0.76 -6.04 2.55
CA THR A 49 0.11 -6.87 1.73
C THR A 49 -0.29 -6.73 0.28
N ASP A 50 0.70 -6.57 -0.59
CA ASP A 50 0.54 -6.73 -2.02
C ASP A 50 1.01 -8.15 -2.41
N ARG A 51 0.38 -8.73 -3.45
CA ARG A 51 0.66 -10.10 -3.92
C ARG A 51 1.65 -10.12 -5.07
N ASP A 52 2.08 -8.97 -5.58
CA ASP A 52 3.10 -8.91 -6.62
C ASP A 52 4.44 -9.46 -6.14
N CYS A 53 5.04 -10.34 -6.96
CA CYS A 53 6.24 -11.10 -6.60
C CYS A 53 7.55 -10.30 -6.73
N THR A 54 7.49 -9.08 -7.26
CA THR A 54 8.67 -8.24 -7.45
C THR A 54 8.69 -7.12 -6.43
N ALA A 55 9.89 -6.80 -5.91
CA ALA A 55 10.05 -5.70 -4.96
C ALA A 55 9.59 -4.34 -5.53
N LYS A 56 9.51 -4.21 -6.86
CA LYS A 56 9.01 -2.99 -7.47
C LYS A 56 7.52 -2.79 -7.21
N PHE A 57 6.69 -3.85 -7.27
CA PHE A 57 5.23 -3.74 -7.19
C PHE A 57 4.63 -4.35 -5.91
N GLY A 58 5.37 -5.23 -5.23
CA GLY A 58 4.94 -5.87 -3.98
C GLY A 58 5.11 -5.03 -2.71
N ASP A 59 5.82 -3.89 -2.80
CA ASP A 59 6.10 -3.04 -1.65
C ASP A 59 5.01 -1.97 -1.45
N ILE A 60 4.59 -1.77 -0.19
CA ILE A 60 3.61 -0.73 0.17
C ILE A 60 4.29 0.63 0.30
N CYS A 61 3.89 1.60 -0.52
CA CYS A 61 4.50 2.93 -0.53
C CYS A 61 3.97 3.89 0.53
N LYS A 62 2.64 3.89 0.73
CA LYS A 62 1.96 4.92 1.53
C LYS A 62 0.60 4.44 2.04
N TYR A 63 0.24 4.92 3.23
CA TYR A 63 -1.12 4.90 3.75
C TYR A 63 -1.72 6.30 3.77
N GLU A 64 -3.04 6.40 3.60
CA GLU A 64 -3.77 7.66 3.62
C GLU A 64 -5.13 7.50 4.30
N ILE A 65 -5.58 8.55 5.01
CA ILE A 65 -6.93 8.60 5.59
C ILE A 65 -7.82 9.34 4.59
N LEU A 66 -8.88 8.69 4.10
CA LEU A 66 -9.78 9.31 3.12
C LEU A 66 -10.78 10.28 3.76
N THR A 67 -11.15 10.03 5.01
CA THR A 67 -12.02 10.93 5.76
C THR A 67 -11.26 12.18 6.19
N LEU A 68 -11.53 13.27 5.48
CA LEU A 68 -11.01 14.61 5.79
C LEU A 68 -11.60 15.11 7.13
N ASP A 69 -10.94 16.11 7.72
CA ASP A 69 -11.36 16.80 8.96
C ASP A 69 -11.41 15.93 10.23
N GLN A 70 -10.46 14.98 10.35
CA GLN A 70 -10.29 14.13 11.54
C GLN A 70 -9.02 14.50 12.33
N PRO A 71 -8.98 14.35 13.67
CA PRO A 71 -7.79 14.67 14.47
C PRO A 71 -6.69 13.58 14.44
N PHE A 72 -6.68 12.76 13.38
CA PHE A 72 -5.82 11.59 13.22
C PHE A 72 -4.85 11.83 12.06
N LEU A 73 -3.64 11.30 12.20
CA LEU A 73 -2.59 11.29 11.19
C LEU A 73 -2.18 9.85 10.97
N ILE A 74 -1.85 9.48 9.74
CA ILE A 74 -1.26 8.18 9.43
C ILE A 74 0.10 8.39 8.79
N ASP A 75 1.07 7.61 9.22
CA ASP A 75 2.35 7.47 8.54
C ASP A 75 2.59 6.00 8.15
N ASN A 76 3.76 5.72 7.58
CA ASN A 76 4.11 4.37 7.15
C ASN A 76 4.31 3.39 8.33
N ASP A 77 4.46 3.89 9.56
CA ASP A 77 4.59 3.07 10.78
C ASP A 77 3.23 2.79 11.44
N GLY A 78 2.21 3.61 11.17
CA GLY A 78 0.82 3.39 11.60
C GLY A 78 0.01 4.67 11.84
N LEU A 79 -1.15 4.52 12.48
CA LEU A 79 -2.04 5.63 12.83
C LEU A 79 -1.61 6.29 14.15
N LYS A 80 -1.42 7.60 14.10
CA LYS A 80 -1.14 8.51 15.22
C LYS A 80 -2.32 9.48 15.40
N ALA A 81 -2.52 10.04 16.60
CA ALA A 81 -3.51 11.11 16.74
C ALA A 81 -3.18 12.09 17.85
N TRP A 82 -3.72 13.29 17.68
CA TRP A 82 -3.62 14.38 18.64
C TRP A 82 -5.03 14.94 18.86
N PHE A 83 -5.50 14.87 20.10
CA PHE A 83 -6.83 15.32 20.55
C PHE A 83 -8.02 14.58 19.92
N ALA A 84 -8.36 13.42 20.50
CA ALA A 84 -9.63 12.75 20.24
C ALA A 84 -10.79 13.54 20.86
N GLY A 85 -11.44 14.38 20.05
CA GLY A 85 -12.79 14.87 20.30
C GLY A 85 -13.78 13.98 19.55
N LYS A 86 -14.51 13.15 20.30
CA LYS A 86 -15.52 12.17 19.88
C LYS A 86 -15.04 10.99 19.02
N ASN A 87 -15.59 9.82 19.34
CA ASN A 87 -15.53 8.56 18.60
C ASN A 87 -16.06 8.74 17.16
N SER A 88 -15.26 9.22 16.22
CA SER A 88 -15.51 9.07 14.80
C SER A 88 -14.82 7.80 14.31
N GLY A 89 -15.50 6.99 13.52
CA GLY A 89 -14.82 5.92 12.79
C GLY A 89 -13.92 6.54 11.73
N TRP A 90 -12.69 6.06 11.60
CA TRP A 90 -11.82 6.36 10.45
C TRP A 90 -11.86 5.21 9.47
N THR A 91 -11.83 5.54 8.18
CA THR A 91 -11.61 4.58 7.10
C THR A 91 -10.25 4.89 6.49
N ALA A 92 -9.33 3.93 6.59
CA ALA A 92 -8.08 3.99 5.84
C ALA A 92 -8.39 3.79 4.35
N ALA A 93 -7.76 4.57 3.48
CA ALA A 93 -7.73 4.28 2.05
C ALA A 93 -7.02 2.96 1.83
N ASP A 94 -7.41 2.19 0.82
CA ASP A 94 -6.53 1.13 0.32
C ASP A 94 -5.14 1.74 0.04
N PRO A 95 -4.05 1.10 0.48
CA PRO A 95 -2.72 1.60 0.24
C PRO A 95 -2.49 1.69 -1.27
N THR A 96 -1.87 2.78 -1.70
CA THR A 96 -1.56 2.96 -3.13
C THR A 96 -0.37 2.08 -3.51
N PRO A 97 -0.46 1.29 -4.59
CA PRO A 97 0.73 0.66 -5.14
C PRO A 97 1.67 1.70 -5.77
N THR A 98 2.94 1.31 -5.95
CA THR A 98 3.93 1.99 -6.82
C THR A 98 3.48 2.09 -8.27
#